data_AF-A0A1V6SH96-F1
#
_entry.id   AF-A0A1V6SH96-F1
#
_cell.length_a   1.000
_cell.length_b   1.000
_cell.length_c   1.000
_cell.angle_alpha   90.00
_cell.angle_beta   90.00
_cell.angle_gamma   90.00
#
_symmetry.space_group_name_H-M   'P 1'
#
loop_
_entity.id
_entity.type
_entity.pdbx_description
1 polymer ?
#
loop_
_entity_poly.entity_id
_entity_poly.type
_entity_poly.pdbx_seq_one_letter_code
_entity_poly.pdbx_strand_id
1 'polypeptide(L)'
;MPQQRLQLQDRISSFDRVHTMEEHPAKDLPGMDGSPQDQDDMTPALSFSAVLQATWEFILISNTQGLENDGLAGVFWSYMWTFVGFGFIIVSLAEMASMAPTSGGQYHWVSEFSSPRRQKFLSYTTGWMSVLAWQAGAASGSFLTGTIIQGLIALRDPSYAPQNWHGTLFVFAMIAVIHFFNVYAASWMPRIQNLLLALHLLCWVIIVVVLFAMAPHNSAKAVFTSFH
;
A
#
# COMPACT_ATOMS: atom_id res chain seq x y z
N MET A 1 -24.68 38.31 -32.60
CA MET A 1 -24.94 38.04 -31.16
C MET A 1 -25.87 36.85 -30.84
N PRO A 2 -26.68 36.27 -31.75
CA PRO A 2 -27.45 35.05 -31.45
C PRO A 2 -26.62 33.76 -31.44
N GLN A 3 -25.66 33.61 -32.36
CA GLN A 3 -24.89 32.37 -32.54
C GLN A 3 -23.94 32.05 -31.36
N GLN A 4 -23.39 33.06 -30.69
CA GLN A 4 -22.55 32.85 -29.50
C GLN A 4 -23.35 32.37 -28.28
N ARG A 5 -24.62 32.78 -28.14
CA ARG A 5 -25.49 32.28 -27.07
C ARG A 5 -25.85 30.81 -27.29
N LEU A 6 -26.14 30.42 -28.53
CA LEU A 6 -26.40 29.02 -28.89
C LEU A 6 -25.20 28.11 -28.57
N GLN A 7 -23.98 28.52 -28.94
CA GLN A 7 -22.78 27.72 -28.62
C GLN A 7 -22.45 27.63 -27.13
N LEU A 8 -22.80 28.65 -26.34
CA LEU A 8 -22.67 28.63 -24.88
C LEU A 8 -23.73 27.72 -24.25
N GLN A 9 -24.96 27.75 -24.76
CA GLN A 9 -26.07 26.94 -24.27
C GLN A 9 -25.87 25.45 -24.60
N ASP A 10 -25.34 25.14 -25.78
CA ASP A 10 -24.94 23.78 -26.16
C ASP A 10 -23.80 23.27 -25.27
N ARG A 11 -22.79 24.11 -24.97
CA ARG A 11 -21.71 23.74 -24.06
C ARG A 11 -22.21 23.48 -22.64
N ILE A 12 -23.11 24.31 -22.12
CA ILE A 12 -23.73 24.11 -20.81
C ILE A 12 -24.56 22.82 -20.80
N SER A 13 -25.34 22.55 -21.84
CA SER A 13 -26.13 21.31 -21.95
C SER A 13 -25.28 20.04 -22.10
N SER A 14 -24.10 20.14 -22.71
CA SER A 14 -23.14 19.04 -22.82
C SER A 14 -22.40 18.79 -21.50
N PHE A 15 -22.16 19.85 -20.73
CA PHE A 15 -21.54 19.76 -19.41
C PHE A 15 -22.51 19.18 -18.38
N ASP A 16 -23.79 19.59 -18.42
CA ASP A 16 -24.83 18.99 -17.60
C ASP A 16 -25.07 17.52 -17.98
N ARG A 17 -25.04 17.13 -19.27
CA ARG A 17 -25.16 15.73 -19.68
C ARG A 17 -24.03 14.82 -19.19
N VAL A 18 -22.82 15.35 -18.99
CA VAL A 18 -21.69 14.58 -18.43
C VAL A 18 -21.86 14.42 -16.92
N HIS A 19 -22.52 15.36 -16.24
CA HIS A 19 -22.81 15.30 -14.81
C HIS A 19 -24.14 14.60 -14.46
N THR A 20 -25.08 14.57 -15.40
CA THR A 20 -26.32 13.80 -15.35
C THR A 20 -26.21 12.61 -16.31
N MET A 21 -25.23 11.73 -16.08
CA MET A 21 -25.46 10.35 -16.48
C MET A 21 -26.69 9.91 -15.69
N GLU A 22 -27.87 10.07 -16.29
CA GLU A 22 -29.03 9.27 -15.94
C GLU A 22 -28.52 7.84 -15.82
N GLU A 23 -28.76 7.25 -14.66
CA GLU A 23 -28.67 5.82 -14.48
C GLU A 23 -29.36 5.15 -15.66
N HIS A 24 -28.57 4.70 -16.63
CA HIS A 24 -29.01 3.63 -17.49
C HIS A 24 -29.31 2.49 -16.52
N PRO A 25 -30.57 2.01 -16.41
CA PRO A 25 -30.85 0.88 -15.55
C PRO A 25 -29.96 -0.26 -16.05
N ALA A 26 -29.02 -0.67 -15.21
CA ALA A 26 -28.04 -1.72 -15.47
C ALA A 26 -28.72 -3.11 -15.51
N LYS A 27 -29.77 -3.25 -16.32
CA LYS A 27 -30.66 -4.41 -16.27
C LYS A 27 -30.63 -5.29 -17.52
N ASP A 28 -30.01 -4.86 -18.62
CA ASP A 28 -30.08 -5.58 -19.90
C ASP A 28 -28.72 -5.87 -20.55
N LEU A 29 -27.67 -6.12 -19.76
CA LEU A 29 -26.46 -6.80 -20.25
C LEU A 29 -26.62 -8.32 -20.04
N PRO A 30 -26.71 -9.14 -21.11
CA PRO A 30 -26.80 -10.59 -20.98
C PRO A 30 -25.49 -11.13 -20.37
N GLY A 31 -25.57 -11.74 -19.19
CA GLY A 31 -24.42 -12.33 -18.48
C GLY A 31 -23.97 -11.62 -17.20
N MET A 32 -24.74 -10.64 -16.71
CA MET A 32 -24.60 -10.09 -15.34
C MET A 32 -25.67 -10.62 -14.39
N ASP A 33 -25.99 -11.92 -14.43
CA ASP A 33 -26.56 -12.57 -13.24
C ASP A 33 -25.39 -12.88 -12.30
N GLY A 34 -24.88 -11.84 -11.63
CA GLY A 34 -23.92 -12.03 -10.55
C GLY A 34 -24.53 -12.98 -9.54
N SER A 35 -24.12 -14.25 -9.58
CA SER A 35 -24.46 -15.19 -8.53
C SER A 35 -24.03 -14.56 -7.21
N PRO A 36 -24.80 -14.71 -6.11
CA PRO A 36 -24.45 -14.11 -4.80
C PRO A 36 -23.01 -14.40 -4.37
N GLN A 37 -22.42 -15.47 -4.90
CA GLN A 37 -21.07 -15.93 -4.64
C GLN A 37 -19.95 -15.04 -5.22
N ASP A 38 -20.23 -14.22 -6.25
CA ASP A 38 -19.24 -13.34 -6.89
C ASP A 38 -19.16 -11.94 -6.25
N GLN A 39 -20.17 -11.52 -5.48
CA GLN A 39 -20.18 -10.23 -4.77
C GLN A 39 -19.58 -10.28 -3.36
N ASP A 40 -19.41 -11.48 -2.79
CA ASP A 40 -19.10 -11.65 -1.36
C ASP A 40 -17.69 -12.20 -1.05
N ASP A 41 -16.89 -12.62 -2.05
CA ASP A 41 -15.55 -13.17 -1.77
C ASP A 41 -14.50 -12.06 -1.53
N MET A 42 -14.46 -11.56 -0.29
CA MET A 42 -13.46 -10.59 0.19
C MET A 42 -12.04 -11.16 0.34
N THR A 43 -11.87 -12.48 0.18
CA THR A 43 -10.62 -13.19 0.48
C THR A 43 -9.43 -12.68 -0.35
N PRO A 44 -9.54 -12.44 -1.67
CA PRO A 44 -8.44 -11.91 -2.46
C PRO A 44 -8.05 -10.48 -2.04
N ALA A 45 -9.03 -9.65 -1.68
CA ALA A 45 -8.78 -8.28 -1.22
C ALA A 45 -8.07 -8.22 0.14
N LEU A 46 -8.45 -9.13 1.06
CA LEU A 46 -7.76 -9.30 2.34
C LEU A 46 -6.35 -9.86 2.15
N SER A 47 -6.21 -10.85 1.27
CA SER A 47 -4.91 -11.44 0.91
C SER A 47 -3.98 -10.39 0.30
N PHE A 48 -4.52 -9.56 -0.60
CA PHE A 48 -3.80 -8.42 -1.18
C PHE A 48 -3.34 -7.45 -0.12
N SER A 49 -4.24 -7.00 0.75
CA SER A 49 -3.92 -6.02 1.80
C SER A 49 -2.85 -6.54 2.75
N ALA A 50 -2.95 -7.80 3.19
CA ALA A 50 -2.00 -8.41 4.11
C ALA A 50 -0.59 -8.55 3.49
N VAL A 51 -0.51 -9.12 2.29
CA VAL A 51 0.77 -9.32 1.59
C VAL A 51 1.39 -7.99 1.16
N LEU A 52 0.58 -7.04 0.70
CA LEU A 52 1.05 -5.74 0.25
C LEU A 52 1.77 -4.98 1.37
N GLN A 53 1.27 -5.06 2.60
CA GLN A 53 1.83 -4.28 3.69
C GLN A 53 3.21 -4.79 4.13
N ALA A 54 3.50 -6.10 3.94
CA ALA A 54 4.79 -6.73 4.22
C ALA A 54 5.42 -6.29 5.57
N THR A 55 4.56 -6.08 6.58
CA THR A 55 4.90 -5.27 7.76
C THR A 55 6.04 -5.91 8.55
N TRP A 56 5.98 -7.22 8.75
CA TRP A 56 6.95 -7.91 9.60
C TRP A 56 8.32 -8.04 8.91
N GLU A 57 8.35 -8.18 7.59
CA GLU A 57 9.59 -8.20 6.81
C GLU A 57 10.33 -6.86 6.93
N PHE A 58 9.61 -5.75 6.79
CA PHE A 58 10.20 -4.42 6.96
C PHE A 58 10.73 -4.23 8.37
N ILE A 59 9.97 -4.58 9.42
CA ILE A 59 10.40 -4.47 10.81
C ILE A 59 11.74 -5.21 11.04
N LEU A 60 11.93 -6.41 10.51
CA LEU A 60 13.18 -7.15 10.74
C LEU A 60 14.44 -6.44 10.22
N ILE A 61 14.29 -5.56 9.23
CA ILE A 61 15.42 -4.99 8.48
C ILE A 61 15.56 -3.48 8.73
N SER A 62 14.48 -2.79 9.09
CA SER A 62 14.44 -1.33 9.19
C SER A 62 14.52 -0.77 10.61
N ASN A 63 14.97 -1.55 11.60
CA ASN A 63 15.05 -1.10 13.00
C ASN A 63 16.41 -0.53 13.42
N THR A 64 17.48 -0.77 12.65
CA THR A 64 18.85 -0.42 13.06
C THR A 64 18.96 1.07 13.42
N GLN A 65 18.48 1.95 12.54
CA GLN A 65 18.55 3.39 12.79
C GLN A 65 17.77 3.82 14.04
N GLY A 66 16.59 3.23 14.26
CA GLY A 66 15.77 3.53 15.44
C GLY A 66 16.44 3.05 16.72
N LEU A 67 17.07 1.88 16.70
CA LEU A 67 17.81 1.34 17.84
C LEU A 67 19.06 2.16 18.16
N GLU A 68 19.77 2.64 17.13
CA GLU A 68 20.96 3.48 17.30
C GLU A 68 20.61 4.86 17.88
N ASN A 69 19.51 5.46 17.41
CA ASN A 69 19.10 6.81 17.78
C ASN A 69 18.32 6.86 19.10
N ASP A 70 17.35 5.98 19.29
CA ASP A 70 16.36 6.10 20.37
C ASP A 70 16.42 4.95 21.40
N GLY A 71 17.28 3.96 21.17
CA GLY A 71 17.40 2.77 22.01
C GLY A 71 16.16 1.86 21.96
N LEU A 72 16.16 0.84 22.82
CA LEU A 72 15.07 -0.15 22.86
C LEU A 72 13.71 0.48 23.20
N ALA A 73 13.70 1.41 24.17
CA ALA A 73 12.47 2.05 24.61
C ALA A 73 11.93 3.03 23.58
N GLY A 74 12.80 3.78 22.90
CA GLY A 74 12.39 4.70 21.86
C GLY A 74 11.74 3.98 20.69
N VAL A 75 12.32 2.87 20.22
CA VAL A 75 11.72 2.03 19.18
C VAL A 75 10.38 1.46 19.63
N PHE A 76 10.31 0.88 20.84
CA PHE A 76 9.08 0.29 21.36
C PHE A 76 7.92 1.31 21.44
N TRP A 77 8.16 2.46 22.08
CA TRP A 77 7.12 3.48 22.26
C TRP A 77 6.74 4.16 20.94
N SER A 78 7.69 4.33 20.03
CA SER A 78 7.41 4.85 18.68
C SER A 78 6.45 3.94 17.91
N TYR A 79 6.62 2.61 17.99
CA TYR A 79 5.66 1.68 17.41
C TYR A 79 4.27 1.77 18.05
N MET A 80 4.19 1.89 19.37
CA MET A 80 2.90 2.02 20.07
C MET A 80 2.15 3.29 19.68
N TRP A 81 2.82 4.44 19.65
CA TRP A 81 2.20 5.69 19.23
C TRP A 81 1.81 5.68 17.76
N THR A 82 2.65 5.10 16.90
CA THR A 82 2.35 4.93 15.47
C THR A 82 1.11 4.06 15.28
N PHE A 83 1.01 2.92 15.99
CA PHE A 83 -0.14 2.04 15.93
C PHE A 83 -1.44 2.77 16.30
N VAL A 84 -1.44 3.52 17.40
CA VAL A 84 -2.62 4.29 17.84
C VAL A 84 -2.98 5.38 16.83
N GLY A 85 -2.00 6.15 16.35
CA GLY A 85 -2.21 7.23 15.39
C GLY A 85 -2.78 6.73 14.05
N PHE A 86 -2.20 5.67 13.49
CA PHE A 86 -2.72 5.05 12.28
C PHE A 86 -4.08 4.38 12.51
N GLY A 87 -4.37 3.87 13.71
CA GLY A 87 -5.68 3.34 14.06
C GLY A 87 -6.80 4.36 13.86
N PHE A 88 -6.62 5.60 14.32
CA PHE A 88 -7.60 6.68 14.09
C PHE A 88 -7.80 7.01 12.61
N ILE A 89 -6.71 7.01 11.84
CA ILE A 89 -6.78 7.23 10.39
C ILE A 89 -7.59 6.13 9.72
N ILE A 90 -7.34 4.87 10.06
CA ILE A 90 -8.04 3.71 9.50
C ILE A 90 -9.53 3.76 9.84
N VAL A 91 -9.89 4.07 11.09
CA VAL A 91 -11.30 4.19 11.50
C VAL A 91 -12.00 5.30 10.72
N SER A 92 -11.38 6.47 10.57
CA SER A 92 -11.94 7.56 9.77
C SER A 92 -12.12 7.19 8.29
N LEU A 93 -11.16 6.46 7.71
CA LEU A 93 -11.28 5.93 6.34
C LEU A 93 -12.40 4.89 6.22
N ALA A 94 -12.59 4.05 7.24
CA ALA A 94 -13.67 3.07 7.27
C ALA A 94 -15.04 3.75 7.32
N GLU A 95 -15.20 4.81 8.10
CA GLU A 95 -16.43 5.62 8.13
C GLU A 95 -16.73 6.20 6.74
N MET A 96 -15.74 6.83 6.09
CA MET A 96 -15.90 7.37 4.73
C MET A 96 -16.24 6.28 3.71
N ALA A 97 -15.59 5.12 3.78
CA ALA A 97 -15.88 3.97 2.91
C ALA A 97 -17.31 3.43 3.11
N SER A 98 -17.83 3.47 4.34
CA SER A 98 -19.19 3.05 4.65
C SER A 98 -20.26 4.03 4.16
N MET A 99 -19.95 5.33 4.15
CA MET A 99 -20.89 6.39 3.71
C MET A 99 -20.92 6.53 2.18
N ALA A 100 -19.75 6.46 1.54
CA ALA A 100 -19.59 6.73 0.13
C ALA A 100 -18.64 5.70 -0.52
N PRO A 101 -19.10 4.45 -0.77
CA PRO A 101 -18.27 3.45 -1.43
C PRO A 101 -17.95 3.90 -2.86
N THR A 102 -16.67 4.10 -3.16
CA THR A 102 -16.18 4.58 -4.46
C THR A 102 -14.91 3.85 -4.87
N SER A 103 -14.78 3.56 -6.15
CA SER A 103 -13.53 3.06 -6.75
C SER A 103 -12.45 4.13 -6.89
N GLY A 104 -12.80 5.41 -6.72
CA GLY A 104 -11.89 6.56 -6.80
C GLY A 104 -11.05 6.82 -5.55
N GLY A 105 -11.19 6.02 -4.49
CA GLY A 105 -10.36 6.12 -3.29
C GLY A 105 -10.38 7.50 -2.59
N GLN A 106 -9.31 7.81 -1.85
CA GLN A 106 -9.27 8.95 -0.93
C GLN A 106 -9.46 10.31 -1.59
N TYR A 107 -8.93 10.54 -2.80
CA TYR A 107 -9.08 11.83 -3.48
C TYR A 107 -10.54 12.11 -3.88
N HIS A 108 -11.33 11.05 -4.13
CA HIS A 108 -12.75 11.14 -4.41
C HIS A 108 -13.53 11.53 -3.15
N TRP A 109 -13.24 10.91 -2.01
CA TRP A 109 -13.84 11.31 -0.72
C TRP A 109 -13.51 12.75 -0.37
N VAL A 110 -12.27 13.19 -0.62
CA VAL A 110 -11.89 14.60 -0.41
C VAL A 110 -12.69 15.51 -1.32
N SER A 111 -12.95 15.14 -2.58
CA SER A 111 -13.82 15.94 -3.45
C SER A 111 -15.28 15.94 -2.99
N GLU A 112 -15.78 14.85 -2.42
CA GLU A 112 -17.17 14.76 -1.98
C GLU A 112 -17.44 15.59 -0.71
N PHE A 113 -16.54 15.50 0.28
CA PHE A 113 -16.77 16.08 1.61
C PHE A 113 -16.23 17.51 1.77
N SER A 114 -15.50 18.05 0.78
CA SER A 114 -14.93 19.38 0.88
C SER A 114 -15.81 20.48 0.27
N SER A 115 -15.68 21.70 0.79
CA SER A 115 -16.42 22.85 0.27
C SER A 115 -16.11 23.11 -1.22
N PRO A 116 -17.09 23.52 -2.06
CA PRO A 116 -16.90 23.69 -3.50
C PRO A 116 -15.73 24.60 -3.91
N ARG A 117 -15.38 25.57 -3.05
CA ARG A 117 -14.26 26.51 -3.30
C ARG A 117 -12.88 25.85 -3.20
N ARG A 118 -12.73 24.83 -2.35
CA ARG A 118 -11.44 24.17 -2.07
C ARG A 118 -11.34 22.76 -2.67
N GLN A 119 -12.46 22.24 -3.15
CA GLN A 119 -12.63 20.86 -3.63
C GLN A 119 -11.55 20.42 -4.61
N LYS A 120 -11.36 21.18 -5.70
CA LYS A 120 -10.37 20.85 -6.72
C LYS A 120 -8.97 20.78 -6.12
N PHE A 121 -8.55 21.83 -5.40
CA PHE A 121 -7.20 21.90 -4.84
C PHE A 121 -6.91 20.77 -3.86
N LEU A 122 -7.84 20.49 -2.93
CA LEU A 122 -7.66 19.44 -1.93
C LEU A 122 -7.64 18.05 -2.59
N SER A 123 -8.58 17.78 -3.50
CA SER A 123 -8.63 16.50 -4.21
C SER A 123 -7.38 16.26 -5.06
N TYR A 124 -6.90 17.28 -5.80
CA TYR A 124 -5.65 17.18 -6.56
C TYR A 124 -4.44 16.91 -5.65
N THR A 125 -4.36 17.60 -4.51
CA THR A 125 -3.27 17.40 -3.56
C THR A 125 -3.29 15.97 -3.00
N THR A 126 -4.45 15.46 -2.58
CA THR A 126 -4.61 14.08 -2.10
C THR A 126 -4.26 13.05 -3.17
N GLY A 127 -4.69 13.28 -4.42
CA GLY A 127 -4.34 12.42 -5.55
C GLY A 127 -2.84 12.37 -5.80
N TRP A 128 -2.17 13.53 -5.84
CA TRP A 128 -0.72 13.60 -6.01
C TRP A 128 0.05 12.94 -4.87
N MET A 129 -0.36 13.18 -3.62
CA MET A 129 0.25 12.52 -2.45
C MET A 129 0.10 10.99 -2.53
N SER A 130 -1.05 10.50 -3.01
CA SER A 130 -1.27 9.07 -3.21
C SER A 130 -0.33 8.50 -4.28
N VAL A 131 -0.16 9.18 -5.42
CA VAL A 131 0.76 8.75 -6.49
C VAL A 131 2.20 8.71 -5.98
N LEU A 132 2.64 9.75 -5.26
CA LEU A 132 3.98 9.79 -4.67
C LEU A 132 4.19 8.68 -3.65
N ALA A 133 3.19 8.40 -2.81
CA ALA A 133 3.24 7.31 -1.85
C ALA A 133 3.41 5.95 -2.55
N TRP A 134 2.67 5.69 -3.64
CA TRP A 134 2.81 4.46 -4.41
C TRP A 134 4.18 4.34 -5.09
N GLN A 135 4.71 5.42 -5.65
CA GLN A 135 6.05 5.42 -6.24
C GLN A 135 7.14 5.16 -5.18
N ALA A 136 7.05 5.84 -4.04
CA ALA A 136 7.98 5.63 -2.93
C ALA A 136 7.89 4.20 -2.37
N GLY A 137 6.68 3.65 -2.23
CA GLY A 137 6.45 2.27 -1.80
C GLY A 137 7.08 1.26 -2.76
N ALA A 138 6.87 1.41 -4.07
CA ALA A 138 7.45 0.53 -5.08
C ALA A 138 9.00 0.58 -5.10
N ALA A 139 9.57 1.79 -4.97
CA ALA A 139 11.01 1.98 -4.86
C ALA A 139 11.57 1.36 -3.56
N SER A 140 10.89 1.56 -2.44
CA SER A 140 11.26 1.01 -1.14
C SER A 140 11.27 -0.52 -1.14
N GLY A 141 10.23 -1.16 -1.71
CA GLY A 141 10.18 -2.62 -1.83
C GLY A 141 11.33 -3.18 -2.68
N SER A 142 11.62 -2.54 -3.82
CA SER A 142 12.74 -2.96 -4.68
C SER A 142 14.10 -2.76 -4.00
N PHE A 143 14.25 -1.69 -3.22
CA PHE A 143 15.44 -1.43 -2.40
C PHE A 143 15.61 -2.50 -1.31
N LEU A 144 14.54 -2.85 -0.62
CA LEU A 144 14.55 -3.89 0.41
C LEU A 144 14.99 -5.23 -0.18
N THR A 145 14.37 -5.70 -1.26
CA THR A 145 14.72 -7.00 -1.85
C THR A 145 16.14 -6.99 -2.42
N GLY A 146 16.57 -5.89 -3.05
CA GLY A 146 17.93 -5.76 -3.57
C GLY A 146 19.01 -5.82 -2.48
N THR A 147 18.77 -5.18 -1.35
CA THR A 147 19.72 -5.20 -0.20
C THR A 147 19.73 -6.55 0.51
N ILE A 148 18.60 -7.27 0.58
CA ILE A 148 18.55 -8.67 1.05
C ILE A 148 19.43 -9.57 0.17
N ILE A 149 19.30 -9.47 -1.16
CA ILE A 149 20.12 -10.26 -2.09
C ILE A 149 21.60 -9.98 -1.87
N GLN A 150 21.99 -8.71 -1.76
CA GLN A 150 23.36 -8.32 -1.47
C GLN A 150 23.86 -8.87 -0.12
N GLY A 151 23.02 -8.82 0.92
CA GLY A 151 23.33 -9.35 2.24
C GLY A 151 23.54 -10.86 2.23
N LEU A 152 22.74 -11.61 1.47
CA LEU A 152 22.90 -13.06 1.30
C LEU A 152 24.22 -13.42 0.59
N ILE A 153 24.64 -12.62 -0.39
CA ILE A 153 25.94 -12.81 -1.05
C ILE A 153 27.08 -12.60 -0.06
N ALA A 154 27.04 -11.50 0.70
CA ALA A 154 28.05 -11.20 1.73
C ALA A 154 28.11 -12.27 2.83
N LEU A 155 26.97 -12.86 3.20
CA LEU A 155 26.92 -13.93 4.19
C LEU A 155 27.55 -15.23 3.66
N ARG A 156 27.39 -15.52 2.38
CA ARG A 156 27.90 -16.76 1.75
C ARG A 156 29.39 -16.67 1.39
N ASP A 157 29.84 -15.51 0.93
CA ASP A 157 31.20 -15.29 0.45
C ASP A 157 31.92 -14.23 1.30
N PRO A 158 32.80 -14.64 2.23
CA PRO A 158 33.56 -13.72 3.06
C PRO A 158 34.51 -12.79 2.30
N SER A 159 34.82 -13.10 1.04
CA SER A 159 35.69 -12.26 0.19
C SER A 159 34.94 -11.15 -0.53
N TYR A 160 33.61 -11.20 -0.53
CA TYR A 160 32.78 -10.18 -1.15
C TYR A 160 32.75 -8.90 -0.30
N ALA A 161 33.28 -7.81 -0.87
CA ALA A 161 33.21 -6.49 -0.26
C ALA A 161 31.96 -5.73 -0.79
N PRO A 162 30.86 -5.65 -0.03
CA PRO A 162 29.64 -4.98 -0.49
C PRO A 162 29.91 -3.49 -0.75
N GLN A 163 29.56 -3.03 -1.95
CA GLN A 163 29.60 -1.62 -2.34
C GLN A 163 28.18 -1.11 -2.58
N ASN A 164 27.94 0.18 -2.35
CA ASN A 164 26.60 0.78 -2.50
C ASN A 164 26.04 0.62 -3.93
N TRP A 165 26.90 0.71 -4.94
CA TRP A 165 26.48 0.57 -6.34
C TRP A 165 26.05 -0.87 -6.70
N HIS A 166 26.58 -1.90 -6.03
CA HIS A 166 26.09 -3.27 -6.20
C HIS A 166 24.61 -3.36 -5.79
N GLY A 167 24.26 -2.75 -4.65
CA GLY A 167 22.88 -2.67 -4.17
C GLY A 167 21.97 -2.02 -5.21
N THR A 168 22.37 -0.87 -5.76
CA THR A 168 21.62 -0.18 -6.82
C THR A 168 21.35 -1.07 -8.03
N LEU A 169 22.33 -1.88 -8.47
CA LEU A 169 22.12 -2.80 -9.58
C LEU A 169 21.11 -3.91 -9.26
N PHE A 170 21.11 -4.43 -8.03
CA PHE A 170 20.08 -5.39 -7.60
C PHE A 170 18.69 -4.74 -7.55
N VAL A 171 18.59 -3.48 -7.15
CA VAL A 171 17.32 -2.72 -7.22
C VAL A 171 16.82 -2.61 -8.66
N PHE A 172 17.70 -2.24 -9.61
CA PHE A 172 17.32 -2.17 -11.02
C PHE A 172 16.91 -3.52 -11.60
N ALA A 173 17.62 -4.60 -11.24
CA ALA A 173 17.23 -5.96 -11.60
C ALA A 173 15.83 -6.29 -11.06
N MET A 174 15.52 -5.90 -9.82
CA MET A 174 14.20 -6.14 -9.24
C MET A 174 13.09 -5.34 -9.90
N ILE A 175 13.34 -4.08 -10.23
CA ILE A 175 12.39 -3.25 -11.00
C ILE A 175 12.10 -3.89 -12.35
N ALA A 176 13.11 -4.44 -13.04
CA ALA A 176 12.91 -5.12 -14.32
C ALA A 176 12.02 -6.38 -14.18
N VAL A 177 12.23 -7.17 -13.12
CA VAL A 177 11.38 -8.32 -12.81
C VAL A 177 9.94 -7.87 -12.51
N ILE A 178 9.75 -6.88 -11.64
CA ILE A 178 8.43 -6.33 -11.31
C ILE A 178 7.72 -5.82 -12.56
N HIS A 179 8.45 -5.12 -13.44
CA HIS A 179 7.91 -4.64 -14.71
C HIS A 179 7.42 -5.80 -15.60
N PHE A 180 8.23 -6.86 -15.74
CA PHE A 180 7.84 -8.06 -16.49
C PHE A 180 6.56 -8.68 -15.93
N PHE A 181 6.48 -8.89 -14.61
CA PHE A 181 5.27 -9.46 -13.98
C PHE A 181 4.04 -8.57 -14.15
N ASN A 182 4.19 -7.25 -14.02
CA ASN A 182 3.09 -6.30 -14.22
C ASN A 182 2.54 -6.33 -15.65
N VAL A 183 3.41 -6.46 -16.66
CA VAL A 183 2.99 -6.48 -18.07
C VAL A 183 2.40 -7.83 -18.48
N TYR A 184 3.04 -8.95 -18.10
CA TYR A 184 2.72 -10.26 -18.66
C TYR A 184 1.94 -11.18 -17.72
N ALA A 185 2.00 -10.98 -16.41
CA ALA A 185 1.42 -11.89 -15.41
C ALA A 185 0.20 -11.33 -14.67
N ALA A 186 -0.33 -10.18 -15.11
CA ALA A 186 -1.48 -9.54 -14.49
C ALA A 186 -2.70 -10.46 -14.34
N SER A 187 -2.95 -11.34 -15.31
CA SER A 187 -4.06 -12.31 -15.26
C SER A 187 -3.84 -13.48 -14.29
N TRP A 188 -2.61 -13.68 -13.80
CA TRP A 188 -2.25 -14.72 -12.83
C TRP A 188 -2.20 -14.18 -11.39
N MET A 189 -2.23 -12.86 -11.22
CA MET A 189 -2.11 -12.17 -9.92
C MET A 189 -3.03 -12.73 -8.84
N PRO A 190 -4.34 -12.96 -9.08
CA PRO A 190 -5.22 -13.47 -8.02
C PRO A 190 -4.79 -14.85 -7.47
N ARG A 191 -4.21 -15.71 -8.32
CA ARG A 191 -3.73 -17.04 -7.91
C ARG A 191 -2.41 -16.95 -7.15
N ILE A 192 -1.49 -16.13 -7.65
CA ILE A 192 -0.18 -15.88 -7.03
C ILE A 192 -0.38 -15.27 -5.64
N GLN A 193 -1.33 -14.35 -5.50
CA GLN A 193 -1.66 -13.68 -4.25
C GLN A 193 -2.03 -14.64 -3.13
N ASN A 194 -2.92 -15.60 -3.40
CA ASN A 194 -3.36 -16.55 -2.39
C ASN A 194 -2.22 -17.48 -1.95
N LEU A 195 -1.35 -17.88 -2.89
CA LEU A 195 -0.14 -18.64 -2.58
C LEU A 195 0.84 -17.82 -1.74
N LEU A 196 1.06 -16.55 -2.11
CA LEU A 196 1.93 -15.63 -1.36
C LEU A 196 1.40 -15.38 0.04
N LEU A 197 0.08 -15.28 0.24
CA LEU A 197 -0.50 -15.15 1.58
C LEU A 197 -0.17 -16.37 2.45
N ALA A 198 -0.36 -17.58 1.92
CA ALA A 198 -0.05 -18.82 2.65
C ALA A 198 1.44 -18.86 3.05
N LEU A 199 2.33 -18.50 2.13
CA LEU A 199 3.76 -18.42 2.39
C LEU A 199 4.11 -17.32 3.39
N HIS A 200 3.52 -16.14 3.27
CA HIS A 200 3.74 -15.00 4.17
C HIS A 200 3.37 -15.34 5.62
N LEU A 201 2.21 -15.98 5.84
CA LEU A 201 1.79 -16.45 7.16
C LEU A 201 2.69 -17.56 7.70
N LEU A 202 3.07 -18.53 6.86
CA LEU A 202 3.98 -19.60 7.25
C LEU A 202 5.35 -19.04 7.69
N CYS A 203 5.93 -18.16 6.89
CA CYS A 203 7.20 -17.50 7.19
C CYS A 203 7.11 -16.67 8.47
N TRP A 204 6.01 -15.94 8.69
CA TRP A 204 5.78 -15.21 9.92
C TRP A 204 5.82 -16.13 11.15
N VAL A 205 5.10 -17.26 11.13
CA VAL A 205 5.12 -18.23 12.24
C VAL A 205 6.53 -18.76 12.47
N ILE A 206 7.23 -19.16 11.40
CA ILE A 206 8.60 -19.70 11.50
C ILE A 206 9.53 -18.66 12.15
N ILE A 207 9.50 -17.42 11.68
CA ILE A 207 10.35 -16.36 12.20
C ILE A 207 10.04 -16.06 13.67
N VAL A 208 8.76 -15.96 14.04
CA VAL A 208 8.37 -15.74 15.44
C VAL A 208 8.89 -16.87 16.34
N VAL A 209 8.73 -18.12 15.92
CA VAL A 209 9.21 -19.28 16.68
C VAL A 209 10.74 -19.28 16.79
N VAL A 210 11.46 -19.02 15.69
CA VAL A 210 12.92 -18.97 15.67
C VAL A 210 13.45 -17.85 16.58
N LEU A 211 12.90 -16.64 16.47
CA LEU A 211 13.29 -15.51 17.32
C LEU A 211 12.96 -15.79 18.79
N PHE A 212 11.78 -16.34 19.08
CA PHE A 212 11.40 -16.68 20.45
C PHE A 212 12.31 -17.76 21.07
N ALA A 213 12.72 -18.76 20.28
CA ALA A 213 13.56 -19.85 20.78
C ALA A 213 15.05 -19.49 20.86
N MET A 214 15.55 -18.65 19.95
CA MET A 214 16.99 -18.44 19.76
C MET A 214 17.49 -17.04 20.13
N ALA A 215 16.61 -16.02 20.16
CA ALA A 215 17.06 -14.66 20.43
C ALA A 215 17.39 -14.45 21.92
N PRO A 216 18.42 -13.66 22.25
CA PRO A 216 18.68 -13.25 23.61
C PRO A 216 17.54 -12.34 24.11
N HIS A 217 16.96 -12.70 25.25
CA HIS A 217 15.85 -11.96 25.84
C HIS A 217 16.35 -10.80 26.69
N ASN A 218 15.90 -9.58 26.36
CA ASN A 218 16.15 -8.39 27.17
C ASN A 218 15.18 -8.32 28.36
N SER A 219 15.62 -7.73 29.47
CA SER A 219 14.73 -7.47 30.60
C SER A 219 13.64 -6.46 30.23
N ALA A 220 12.44 -6.60 30.81
CA ALA A 220 11.34 -5.66 30.59
C ALA A 220 11.73 -4.22 30.92
N LYS A 221 12.56 -4.02 31.95
CA LYS A 221 13.11 -2.70 32.30
C LYS A 221 13.93 -2.11 31.16
N ALA A 222 14.84 -2.90 30.58
CA ALA A 222 15.65 -2.44 29.44
C ALA A 222 14.76 -2.07 28.23
N VAL A 223 13.76 -2.89 27.92
CA VAL A 223 12.86 -2.64 26.79
C VAL A 223 12.02 -1.38 26.99
N PHE A 224 11.50 -1.12 28.18
CA PHE A 224 10.57 0.01 28.39
C PHE A 224 11.22 1.32 28.82
N THR A 225 12.47 1.28 29.33
CA THR A 225 13.10 2.47 29.93
C THR A 225 14.51 2.79 29.40
N SER A 226 15.09 1.97 28.52
CA SER A 226 16.41 2.27 27.93
C SER A 226 16.27 3.14 26.69
N PHE A 227 16.48 4.44 26.88
CA PHE A 227 16.64 5.43 25.80
C PHE A 227 18.13 5.72 25.56
N HIS A 228 18.47 6.16 24.36
CA HIS A 228 19.82 6.60 23.98
C HIS A 228 19.89 8.12 23.87
#